data_AF-A0A3C0GJM8-F1
#
_entry.id   AF-A0A3C0GJM8-F1
#
_cell.length_a   1.000
_cell.length_b   1.000
_cell.length_c   1.000
_cell.angle_alpha   90.00
_cell.angle_beta   90.00
_cell.angle_gamma   90.00
#
_symmetry.space_group_name_H-M   'P 1'
#
loop_
_entity.id
_entity.type
_entity.pdbx_description
1 polymer ?
#
loop_
_entity_poly.entity_id
_entity_poly.type
_entity_poly.pdbx_seq_one_letter_code
_entity_poly.pdbx_strand_id
1 'polypeptide(L)'
;MNLTVIGTGYVGLVSGTCFAEMGNTVTCVDIDEKKITNLEKGIIPIYEPGLTQMVLRNFENKTLHFSTDLAKTLKKCDIAFIAVGTPMGEDGAADLQYVLQVASDIGDHMQQKLIIVDKSTVPVGTADKVKAKIQERLTLRGVNIPFEVVSNPEFLKEGDAINDFMKPDRVVIG
;
A
#
# COMPACT_ATOMS: atom_id res chain seq x y z
N MET A 1 2.01 -8.59 12.32
CA MET A 1 0.92 -7.58 12.32
C MET A 1 0.02 -7.83 11.12
N ASN A 2 -1.14 -7.20 11.06
CA ASN A 2 -2.02 -7.18 9.89
C ASN A 2 -1.76 -5.90 9.09
N LEU A 3 -1.26 -6.05 7.87
CA LEU A 3 -0.89 -4.95 7.00
C LEU A 3 -1.79 -4.91 5.77
N THR A 4 -2.19 -3.72 5.35
CA THR A 4 -2.83 -3.49 4.05
C THR A 4 -1.88 -2.73 3.16
N VAL A 5 -1.59 -3.21 1.96
CA VAL A 5 -0.81 -2.48 0.96
C VAL A 5 -1.72 -2.13 -0.20
N ILE A 6 -2.02 -0.84 -0.39
CA ILE A 6 -2.90 -0.34 -1.44
C ILE A 6 -2.06 0.04 -2.67
N GLY A 7 -2.35 -0.61 -3.79
CA GLY A 7 -1.57 -0.58 -5.02
C GLY A 7 -0.77 -1.86 -5.19
N THR A 8 -0.95 -2.54 -6.32
CA THR A 8 -0.19 -3.75 -6.69
C THR A 8 0.69 -3.53 -7.92
N GLY A 9 1.20 -2.31 -8.07
CA GLY A 9 2.35 -2.03 -8.93
C GLY A 9 3.64 -2.58 -8.32
N TYR A 10 4.77 -2.23 -8.92
CA TYR A 10 6.10 -2.69 -8.50
C TYR A 10 6.35 -2.47 -7.00
N VAL A 11 6.24 -1.23 -6.52
CA VAL A 11 6.49 -0.88 -5.10
C VAL A 11 5.58 -1.65 -4.16
N GLY A 12 4.27 -1.62 -4.42
CA GLY A 12 3.28 -2.21 -3.52
C GLY A 12 3.34 -3.74 -3.48
N LEU A 13 3.48 -4.39 -4.63
CA LEU A 13 3.55 -5.85 -4.69
C LEU A 13 4.82 -6.40 -4.05
N VAL A 14 5.98 -5.79 -4.34
CA VAL A 14 7.25 -6.19 -3.72
C VAL A 14 7.19 -5.96 -2.21
N SER A 15 6.77 -4.76 -1.77
CA SER A 15 6.71 -4.43 -0.34
C SER A 15 5.77 -5.37 0.40
N GLY A 16 4.55 -5.59 -0.12
CA GLY A 16 3.56 -6.45 0.51
C GLY A 16 4.02 -7.91 0.61
N THR A 17 4.68 -8.41 -0.45
CA THR A 17 5.23 -9.78 -0.45
C THR A 17 6.38 -9.91 0.54
N CYS A 18 7.30 -8.94 0.59
CA CYS A 18 8.42 -8.97 1.52
C CYS A 18 7.96 -8.81 2.98
N PHE A 19 6.96 -7.98 3.27
CA PHE A 19 6.38 -7.90 4.60
C PHE A 19 5.75 -9.22 5.04
N ALA A 20 5.09 -9.95 4.13
CA ALA A 20 4.55 -11.27 4.39
C ALA A 20 5.66 -12.29 4.67
N GLU A 21 6.74 -12.24 3.89
CA GLU A 21 7.95 -13.06 4.09
C GLU A 21 8.59 -12.82 5.47
N MET A 22 8.52 -11.59 5.99
CA MET A 22 8.98 -11.23 7.34
C MET A 22 8.01 -11.67 8.47
N GLY A 23 6.94 -12.40 8.15
CA GLY A 23 6.01 -12.98 9.11
C GLY A 23 4.77 -12.14 9.42
N ASN A 24 4.46 -11.13 8.61
CA ASN A 24 3.20 -10.39 8.72
C ASN A 24 2.07 -11.07 7.95
N THR A 25 0.82 -10.78 8.34
CA THR A 25 -0.35 -11.08 7.52
C THR A 25 -0.64 -9.85 6.68
N VAL A 26 -0.50 -9.97 5.36
CA VAL A 26 -0.57 -8.85 4.43
C VAL A 26 -1.71 -9.06 3.45
N THR A 27 -2.51 -8.02 3.23
CA THR A 27 -3.45 -7.99 2.11
C THR A 27 -3.05 -6.87 1.15
N CYS A 28 -2.73 -7.27 -0.08
CA CYS A 28 -2.48 -6.36 -1.18
C CYS A 28 -3.81 -6.02 -1.88
N VAL A 29 -4.13 -4.73 -1.97
CA VAL A 29 -5.40 -4.24 -2.50
C VAL A 29 -5.19 -3.45 -3.78
N ASP A 30 -5.98 -3.70 -4.81
CA ASP A 30 -5.98 -2.94 -6.07
C ASP A 30 -7.40 -2.87 -6.62
N ILE A 31 -7.73 -1.79 -7.34
CA ILE A 31 -9.05 -1.63 -7.97
C ILE A 31 -9.18 -2.49 -9.24
N ASP A 32 -8.06 -2.93 -9.82
CA ASP A 32 -8.04 -3.78 -11.00
C ASP A 32 -8.35 -5.24 -10.63
N GLU A 33 -9.62 -5.64 -10.78
CA GLU A 33 -10.08 -7.01 -10.49
C GLU A 33 -9.33 -8.07 -11.30
N LYS A 34 -8.96 -7.76 -12.55
CA LYS A 34 -8.24 -8.69 -13.42
C LYS A 34 -6.83 -8.93 -12.87
N LYS A 35 -6.16 -7.86 -12.42
CA LYS A 35 -4.84 -7.95 -11.80
C LYS A 35 -4.89 -8.77 -10.51
N ILE A 36 -5.89 -8.53 -9.64
CA ILE A 36 -6.09 -9.30 -8.41
C ILE A 36 -6.35 -10.78 -8.71
N THR A 37 -7.26 -11.08 -9.63
CA THR A 37 -7.57 -12.47 -10.05
C THR A 37 -6.34 -13.18 -10.62
N ASN A 38 -5.47 -12.46 -11.35
CA ASN A 38 -4.23 -12.99 -11.87
C ASN A 38 -3.22 -13.27 -10.75
N LEU A 39 -3.07 -12.35 -9.79
CA LEU A 39 -2.19 -12.53 -8.63
C LEU A 39 -2.59 -13.74 -7.77
N GLU A 40 -3.89 -13.95 -7.54
CA GLU A 40 -4.41 -15.14 -6.86
C GLU A 40 -4.10 -16.45 -7.59
N LYS A 41 -3.90 -16.39 -8.92
CA LYS A 41 -3.49 -17.52 -9.76
C LYS A 41 -1.96 -17.63 -9.90
N GLY A 42 -1.19 -16.80 -9.20
CA GLY A 42 0.27 -16.74 -9.31
C GLY A 42 0.80 -16.07 -10.57
N ILE A 43 -0.04 -15.38 -11.33
CA ILE A 43 0.33 -14.65 -12.55
C ILE A 43 0.77 -13.24 -12.14
N ILE A 44 2.07 -13.03 -12.04
CA ILE A 44 2.67 -11.77 -11.59
C ILE A 44 2.75 -10.77 -12.76
N PRO A 45 2.25 -9.53 -12.63
CA PRO A 45 2.16 -8.57 -13.73
C PRO A 45 3.49 -7.85 -14.05
N ILE A 46 4.55 -8.14 -13.30
CA ILE A 46 5.88 -7.51 -13.40
C ILE A 46 6.96 -8.58 -13.41
N TYR A 47 8.10 -8.26 -14.01
CA TYR A 47 9.30 -9.09 -13.91
C TYR A 47 10.18 -8.59 -12.76
N GLU A 48 10.34 -9.42 -11.73
CA GLU A 48 11.23 -9.17 -10.61
C GLU A 48 11.83 -10.52 -10.16
N PRO A 49 13.16 -10.70 -10.18
CA PRO A 49 13.80 -11.97 -9.82
C PRO A 49 13.38 -12.49 -8.44
N GLY A 50 12.79 -13.69 -8.40
CA GLY A 50 12.37 -14.35 -7.16
C GLY A 50 10.97 -13.96 -6.65
N LEU A 51 10.34 -12.91 -7.19
CA LEU A 51 9.05 -12.42 -6.70
C LEU A 51 7.93 -13.45 -6.84
N THR A 52 7.81 -14.10 -8.01
CA THR A 52 6.76 -15.11 -8.26
C THR A 52 6.79 -16.24 -7.23
N GLN A 53 7.98 -16.75 -6.91
CA GLN A 53 8.12 -17.84 -5.94
C GLN A 53 7.79 -17.37 -4.52
N MET A 54 8.17 -16.15 -4.17
CA MET A 54 7.87 -15.57 -2.86
C MET A 54 6.37 -15.28 -2.69
N VAL A 55 5.70 -14.77 -3.73
CA VAL A 55 4.24 -14.56 -3.74
C VAL A 55 3.51 -15.89 -3.56
N LEU A 56 3.82 -16.90 -4.38
CA LEU A 56 3.17 -18.21 -4.30
C LEU A 56 3.32 -18.84 -2.92
N ARG A 57 4.53 -18.85 -2.37
CA ARG A 57 4.80 -19.37 -1.02
C ARG A 57 3.99 -18.66 0.06
N ASN A 58 3.97 -17.33 0.07
CA ASN A 58 3.24 -16.58 1.09
C ASN A 58 1.72 -16.65 0.91
N PHE A 59 1.24 -16.79 -0.33
CA PHE A 59 -0.16 -17.03 -0.62
C PHE A 59 -0.61 -18.42 -0.11
N GLU A 60 0.18 -19.47 -0.37
CA GLU A 60 -0.05 -20.83 0.16
C GLU A 60 -0.01 -20.86 1.70
N ASN A 61 0.92 -20.12 2.31
CA ASN A 61 1.03 -19.98 3.77
C ASN A 61 -0.08 -19.14 4.40
N LYS A 62 -0.97 -18.53 3.61
CA LYS A 62 -2.03 -17.62 4.07
C LYS A 62 -1.48 -16.41 4.86
N THR A 63 -0.26 -16.00 4.54
CA THR A 63 0.36 -14.77 5.05
C THR A 63 0.24 -13.62 4.05
N LEU A 64 0.03 -13.92 2.77
CA LEU A 64 -0.25 -12.93 1.72
C LEU A 64 -1.64 -13.18 1.11
N HIS A 65 -2.43 -12.13 1.00
CA HIS A 65 -3.76 -12.13 0.40
C HIS A 65 -3.87 -11.03 -0.66
N PHE A 66 -4.79 -11.21 -1.60
CA PHE A 66 -5.12 -10.21 -2.60
C PHE A 66 -6.60 -9.88 -2.50
N SER A 67 -6.98 -8.62 -2.74
CA SER A 67 -8.38 -8.21 -2.70
C SER A 67 -8.62 -6.94 -3.52
N THR A 68 -9.88 -6.73 -3.90
CA THR A 68 -10.38 -5.46 -4.43
C THR A 68 -11.18 -4.68 -3.37
N ASP A 69 -11.48 -5.31 -2.22
CA ASP A 69 -12.31 -4.76 -1.16
C ASP A 69 -11.45 -4.14 -0.05
N LEU A 70 -11.15 -2.85 -0.22
CA LEU A 70 -10.42 -2.08 0.79
C LEU A 70 -11.17 -2.05 2.14
N ALA A 71 -12.50 -1.86 2.10
CA ALA A 71 -13.32 -1.68 3.30
C ALA A 71 -13.27 -2.91 4.22
N LYS A 72 -13.37 -4.11 3.66
CA LYS A 72 -13.23 -5.37 4.40
C LYS A 72 -11.84 -5.53 4.99
N THR A 73 -10.81 -5.13 4.24
CA THR A 73 -9.41 -5.28 4.64
C THR A 73 -9.05 -4.36 5.81
N LEU A 74 -9.58 -3.13 5.84
CA LEU A 74 -9.32 -2.16 6.90
C LEU A 74 -9.87 -2.58 8.28
N LYS A 75 -10.85 -3.50 8.36
CA LYS A 75 -11.46 -3.95 9.62
C LYS A 75 -10.49 -4.60 10.60
N LYS A 76 -9.42 -5.20 10.10
CA LYS A 76 -8.41 -5.90 10.89
C LYS A 76 -7.00 -5.33 10.66
N CYS A 77 -6.89 -4.18 10.03
CA CYS A 77 -5.62 -3.59 9.63
C CYS A 77 -5.00 -2.80 10.78
N ASP A 78 -3.72 -3.06 11.06
CA ASP A 78 -2.91 -2.30 12.00
C ASP A 78 -2.24 -1.11 11.30
N ILE A 79 -1.72 -1.33 10.07
CA ILE A 79 -1.00 -0.34 9.26
C ILE A 79 -1.40 -0.46 7.79
N ALA A 80 -1.82 0.65 7.18
CA ALA A 80 -2.16 0.74 5.76
C ALA A 80 -1.11 1.53 4.98
N PHE A 81 -0.49 0.92 3.98
CA PHE A 81 0.49 1.54 3.09
C PHE A 81 -0.18 2.02 1.81
N ILE A 82 -0.03 3.29 1.48
CA ILE A 82 -0.40 3.85 0.17
C ILE A 82 0.81 3.72 -0.75
N ALA A 83 0.72 2.80 -1.72
CA ALA A 83 1.77 2.46 -2.68
C ALA A 83 1.24 2.49 -4.12
N VAL A 84 0.33 3.44 -4.40
CA VAL A 84 -0.20 3.70 -5.75
C VAL A 84 0.76 4.59 -6.55
N GLY A 85 0.63 4.57 -7.88
CA GLY A 85 1.45 5.41 -8.75
C GLY A 85 1.16 6.90 -8.57
N THR A 86 2.19 7.71 -8.75
CA THR A 86 2.14 9.18 -8.77
C THR A 86 2.78 9.67 -10.08
N PRO A 87 2.12 9.42 -11.23
CA PRO A 87 2.67 9.82 -12.53
C PRO A 87 2.86 11.34 -12.61
N MET A 88 3.68 11.79 -13.53
CA MET A 88 3.79 13.23 -13.81
C MET A 88 2.52 13.73 -14.51
N GLY A 89 1.97 14.83 -14.03
CA GLY A 89 0.90 15.58 -14.67
C GLY A 89 1.40 16.39 -15.87
N GLU A 90 0.46 17.03 -16.57
CA GLU A 90 0.76 17.82 -17.78
C GLU A 90 1.70 19.01 -17.53
N ASP A 91 1.70 19.55 -16.31
CA ASP A 91 2.57 20.64 -15.85
C ASP A 91 3.91 20.14 -15.26
N GLY A 92 4.14 18.83 -15.27
CA GLY A 92 5.32 18.17 -14.71
C GLY A 92 5.27 17.97 -13.19
N ALA A 93 4.20 18.40 -12.51
CA ALA A 93 4.01 18.10 -11.09
C ALA A 93 3.61 16.63 -10.88
N ALA A 94 3.85 16.10 -9.68
CA ALA A 94 3.36 14.77 -9.33
C ALA A 94 1.83 14.79 -9.23
N ASP A 95 1.17 13.89 -9.95
CA ASP A 95 -0.26 13.69 -9.87
C ASP A 95 -0.62 12.89 -8.61
N LEU A 96 -1.33 13.56 -7.69
CA LEU A 96 -1.72 13.01 -6.40
C LEU A 96 -3.14 12.43 -6.39
N GLN A 97 -3.84 12.39 -7.53
CA GLN A 97 -5.24 11.97 -7.57
C GLN A 97 -5.45 10.58 -6.96
N TYR A 98 -4.56 9.63 -7.24
CA TYR A 98 -4.68 8.27 -6.75
C TYR A 98 -4.39 8.18 -5.25
N VAL A 99 -3.38 8.90 -4.77
CA VAL A 99 -3.04 8.96 -3.33
C VAL A 99 -4.19 9.56 -2.53
N LEU A 100 -4.77 10.68 -3.02
CA LEU A 100 -5.87 11.35 -2.35
C LEU A 100 -7.19 10.57 -2.45
N GLN A 101 -7.40 9.82 -3.53
CA GLN A 101 -8.53 8.90 -3.63
C GLN A 101 -8.43 7.79 -2.59
N VAL A 102 -7.25 7.14 -2.47
CA VAL A 102 -7.02 6.12 -1.43
C VAL A 102 -7.20 6.72 -0.03
N ALA A 103 -6.72 7.94 0.21
CA ALA A 103 -6.95 8.65 1.47
C ALA A 103 -8.44 8.86 1.76
N SER A 104 -9.24 9.21 0.74
CA SER A 104 -10.69 9.32 0.86
C SER A 104 -11.32 7.96 1.21
N ASP A 105 -10.96 6.90 0.49
CA ASP A 105 -11.53 5.56 0.69
C ASP A 105 -11.18 4.99 2.08
N ILE A 106 -9.96 5.24 2.56
CA ILE A 106 -9.57 4.92 3.95
C ILE A 106 -10.47 5.67 4.93
N GLY A 107 -10.62 6.99 4.76
CA GLY A 107 -11.46 7.81 5.62
C GLY A 107 -12.94 7.40 5.59
N ASP A 108 -13.43 6.87 4.46
CA ASP A 108 -14.80 6.37 4.32
C ASP A 108 -15.04 5.03 5.03
N HIS A 109 -14.01 4.20 5.13
CA HIS A 109 -14.18 2.81 5.53
C HIS A 109 -13.47 2.41 6.83
N MET A 110 -12.51 3.17 7.32
CA MET A 110 -11.81 2.83 8.56
C MET A 110 -12.79 2.80 9.75
N GLN A 111 -12.62 1.82 10.64
CA GLN A 111 -13.52 1.58 11.78
C GLN A 111 -12.77 1.57 13.13
N GLN A 112 -11.44 1.61 13.08
CA GLN A 112 -10.56 1.53 14.24
C GLN A 112 -9.33 2.41 14.04
N LYS A 113 -8.54 2.58 15.10
CA LYS A 113 -7.27 3.31 15.02
C LYS A 113 -6.39 2.70 13.93
N LEU A 114 -5.79 3.56 13.10
CA LEU A 114 -4.99 3.14 11.96
C LEU A 114 -3.73 4.01 11.82
N ILE A 115 -2.61 3.40 11.46
CA ILE A 115 -1.44 4.12 10.95
C ILE A 115 -1.47 4.04 9.43
N ILE A 116 -1.45 5.18 8.77
CA ILE A 116 -1.42 5.29 7.31
C ILE A 116 0.00 5.71 6.92
N VAL A 117 0.57 5.00 5.96
CA VAL A 117 1.96 5.19 5.53
C VAL A 117 1.99 5.55 4.06
N ASP A 118 2.42 6.78 3.77
CA ASP A 118 2.70 7.23 2.42
C ASP A 118 4.01 6.59 1.96
N LYS A 119 3.90 5.58 1.09
CA LYS A 119 5.02 4.89 0.46
C LYS A 119 5.22 5.30 -1.00
N SER A 120 4.16 5.74 -1.66
CA SER A 120 4.23 6.41 -2.96
C SER A 120 5.20 7.60 -2.92
N THR A 121 5.95 7.81 -4.00
CA THR A 121 6.83 8.98 -4.14
C THR A 121 5.96 10.23 -4.32
N VAL A 122 5.92 11.06 -3.28
CA VAL A 122 5.05 12.24 -3.21
C VAL A 122 5.84 13.50 -2.84
N PRO A 123 5.40 14.71 -3.27
CA PRO A 123 6.02 15.95 -2.84
C PRO A 123 5.89 16.19 -1.33
N VAL A 124 6.79 17.02 -0.78
CA VAL A 124 6.72 17.48 0.62
C VAL A 124 5.36 18.12 0.91
N GLY A 125 4.82 17.85 2.10
CA GLY A 125 3.49 18.31 2.53
C GLY A 125 2.32 17.43 2.06
N THR A 126 2.58 16.35 1.32
CA THR A 126 1.50 15.43 0.90
C THR A 126 0.88 14.67 2.07
N ALA A 127 1.67 14.32 3.09
CA ALA A 127 1.15 13.69 4.31
C ALA A 127 0.09 14.56 5.01
N ASP A 128 0.26 15.89 5.03
CA ASP A 128 -0.74 16.81 5.57
C ASP A 128 -2.03 16.82 4.73
N LYS A 129 -1.91 16.73 3.40
CA LYS A 129 -3.06 16.62 2.49
C LYS A 129 -3.81 15.30 2.67
N VAL A 130 -3.09 14.19 2.82
CA VAL A 130 -3.66 12.87 3.13
C VAL A 130 -4.39 12.91 4.47
N LYS A 131 -3.76 13.49 5.50
CA LYS A 131 -4.37 13.67 6.83
C LYS A 131 -5.65 14.50 6.77
N ALA A 132 -5.61 15.64 6.08
CA ALA A 132 -6.77 16.49 5.87
C ALA A 132 -7.90 15.76 5.14
N LYS A 133 -7.57 14.98 4.09
CA LYS A 133 -8.55 14.22 3.30
C LYS A 133 -9.20 13.11 4.13
N ILE A 134 -8.44 12.33 4.90
CA ILE A 134 -9.00 11.31 5.80
C ILE A 134 -9.91 11.96 6.85
N GLN A 135 -9.45 13.06 7.46
CA GLN A 135 -10.22 13.78 8.48
C GLN A 135 -11.54 14.33 7.93
N GLU A 136 -11.53 14.88 6.72
CA GLU A 136 -12.73 15.34 6.02
C GLU A 136 -13.78 14.23 5.93
N ARG A 137 -13.38 13.02 5.51
CA ARG A 137 -14.29 11.86 5.38
C ARG A 137 -14.80 11.37 6.73
N LEU A 138 -13.97 11.34 7.76
CA LEU A 138 -14.39 11.00 9.12
C LEU A 138 -15.42 11.99 9.67
N THR A 139 -15.21 13.29 9.44
CA THR A 139 -16.16 14.35 9.81
C THR A 139 -17.49 14.19 9.08
N LEU A 140 -17.49 13.91 7.77
CA LEU A 140 -18.70 13.64 7.00
C LEU A 140 -19.47 12.41 7.52
N ARG A 141 -18.75 11.39 8.01
CA ARG A 141 -19.33 10.21 8.65
C ARG A 141 -19.83 10.45 10.07
N GLY A 142 -19.53 11.60 10.68
CA GLY A 142 -19.87 11.91 12.07
C GLY A 142 -19.15 11.03 13.09
N VAL A 143 -17.97 10.49 12.75
CA VAL A 143 -17.18 9.63 13.63
C VAL A 143 -15.85 10.29 13.99
N ASN A 144 -15.34 9.98 15.19
CA ASN A 144 -14.04 10.43 15.64
C ASN A 144 -13.15 9.21 15.90
N ILE A 145 -12.31 8.86 14.93
CA ILE A 145 -11.42 7.70 15.00
C ILE A 145 -9.97 8.22 14.91
N PRO A 146 -9.09 7.92 15.88
CA PRO A 146 -7.73 8.41 15.86
C PRO A 146 -6.92 7.73 14.75
N PHE A 147 -6.05 8.48 14.07
CA PHE A 147 -5.13 7.97 13.07
C PHE A 147 -3.88 8.84 12.98
N GLU A 148 -2.80 8.26 12.45
CA GLU A 148 -1.58 8.99 12.13
C GLU A 148 -1.19 8.76 10.67
N VAL A 149 -0.58 9.76 10.05
CA VAL A 149 -0.04 9.68 8.69
C VAL A 149 1.48 9.81 8.79
N VAL A 150 2.19 8.86 8.22
CA VAL A 150 3.65 8.69 8.28
C VAL A 150 4.20 8.67 6.86
N SER A 151 5.38 9.23 6.65
CA SER A 151 6.12 9.07 5.40
C SER A 151 7.13 7.92 5.54
N ASN A 152 7.02 6.91 4.67
CA ASN A 152 8.04 5.85 4.53
C ASN A 152 8.33 5.63 3.05
N PRO A 153 9.17 6.48 2.44
CA PRO A 153 9.49 6.37 1.02
C PRO A 153 10.17 5.04 0.71
N GLU A 154 10.24 4.73 -0.58
CA GLU A 154 10.92 3.56 -1.12
C GLU A 154 12.17 3.98 -1.90
N PHE A 155 13.14 3.06 -2.00
CA PHE A 155 14.41 3.28 -2.71
C PHE A 155 14.78 2.03 -3.53
N LEU A 156 13.77 1.37 -4.10
CA LEU A 156 13.91 0.07 -4.76
C LEU A 156 14.30 0.26 -6.24
N LYS A 157 15.14 -0.62 -6.76
CA LYS A 157 15.52 -0.65 -8.19
C LYS A 157 14.82 -1.80 -8.90
N GLU A 158 14.13 -1.52 -10.00
CA GLU A 158 13.50 -2.56 -10.82
C GLU A 158 14.53 -3.64 -11.23
N GLY A 159 14.20 -4.91 -11.00
CA GLY A 159 15.08 -6.05 -11.23
C GLY A 159 15.94 -6.48 -10.03
N ASP A 160 15.96 -5.71 -8.94
CA ASP A 160 16.65 -6.06 -7.68
C ASP A 160 15.87 -5.61 -6.42
N ALA A 161 14.56 -5.42 -6.57
CA ALA A 161 13.63 -4.87 -5.59
C ALA A 161 13.64 -5.64 -4.27
N ILE A 162 13.66 -6.97 -4.37
CA ILE A 162 13.57 -7.84 -3.20
C ILE A 162 14.81 -7.68 -2.34
N ASN A 163 15.99 -7.63 -2.96
CA ASN A 163 17.23 -7.44 -2.23
C ASN A 163 17.29 -6.05 -1.60
N ASP A 164 16.91 -5.01 -2.35
CA ASP A 164 16.85 -3.64 -1.85
C ASP A 164 15.88 -3.51 -0.66
N PHE A 165 14.74 -4.19 -0.70
CA PHE A 165 13.75 -4.16 0.37
C PHE A 165 14.22 -4.93 1.61
N MET A 166 14.79 -6.13 1.41
CA MET A 166 15.17 -7.03 2.51
C MET A 166 16.51 -6.66 3.15
N LYS A 167 17.36 -5.92 2.44
CA LYS A 167 18.68 -5.47 2.89
C LYS A 167 18.92 -4.00 2.52
N PRO A 168 18.09 -3.07 3.00
CA PRO A 168 18.22 -1.67 2.64
C PRO A 168 19.46 -1.06 3.29
N ASP A 169 20.10 -0.10 2.63
CA ASP A 169 21.16 0.71 3.25
C ASP A 169 20.63 1.47 4.48
N ARG A 170 19.36 1.89 4.41
CA ARG A 170 18.62 2.62 5.46
C ARG A 170 17.12 2.55 5.20
N VAL A 171 16.33 2.67 6.27
CA VAL A 171 14.88 2.88 6.20
C VAL A 171 14.57 4.28 6.73
N VAL A 172 13.87 5.09 5.94
CA VAL A 172 13.47 6.46 6.33
C VAL A 172 12.04 6.45 6.84
N ILE A 173 11.81 7.03 8.01
CA ILE A 173 10.48 7.17 8.63
C ILE A 173 10.35 8.61 9.11
N GLY A 174 9.32 9.31 8.64
CA GLY A 174 9.01 10.70 8.97
C GLY A 174 7.61 10.86 9.53
#